data_AF-A0A971JG63-F1
#
_entry.id   AF-A0A971JG63-F1
#
_cell.length_a   1.000
_cell.length_b   1.000
_cell.length_c   1.000
_cell.angle_alpha   90.00
_cell.angle_beta   90.00
_cell.angle_gamma   90.00
#
_symmetry.space_group_name_H-M   'P 1'
#
loop_
_entity.id
_entity.type
_entity.pdbx_description
1 polymer ?
#
loop_
_entity_poly.entity_id
_entity_poly.type
_entity_poly.pdbx_seq_one_letter_code
_entity_poly.pdbx_strand_id
1 'polypeptide(L)'
;MDRFADQTILLIKGFNGKHDDTLWGSRLKSLVYNCGVDILDLEGTSMSFLLEEGFCDVTYDFTAGSREFDACFKIDDIFQSLRNAWIMCCIQRLMGLKVEMTPSVFAYSMLYPYTDNYLDHSSASEAEKNQLNQRFRRRLAGENLIAESLLENRLFRLVGIIEEQYPRRQFPMVYEGLLGIQTAQERSVQQLDKRGGRSSKLSGSDILDISIEKGGCSVLADG
;
A
#
# COMPACT_ATOMS: atom_id res chain seq x y z
N MET A 1 14.71 -22.42 8.55
CA MET A 1 14.04 -21.85 7.35
C MET A 1 13.55 -22.96 6.43
N ASP A 2 14.41 -23.86 5.96
CA ASP A 2 14.07 -24.91 4.98
C ASP A 2 12.88 -25.79 5.37
N ARG A 3 12.80 -26.24 6.63
CA ARG A 3 11.67 -27.05 7.13
C ARG A 3 10.31 -26.33 7.02
N PHE A 4 10.25 -25.03 7.31
CA PHE A 4 9.01 -24.26 7.23
C PHE A 4 8.63 -23.96 5.78
N ALA A 5 9.62 -23.70 4.92
CA ALA A 5 9.40 -23.55 3.49
C ALA A 5 8.83 -24.84 2.88
N ASP A 6 9.40 -25.99 3.20
CA ASP A 6 8.93 -27.30 2.71
C ASP A 6 7.51 -27.62 3.20
N GLN A 7 7.22 -27.35 4.47
CA GLN A 7 5.88 -27.54 5.04
C GLN A 7 4.85 -26.58 4.42
N THR A 8 5.24 -25.34 4.14
CA THR A 8 4.39 -24.35 3.44
C THR A 8 4.10 -24.83 2.01
N ILE A 9 5.11 -25.30 1.28
CA ILE A 9 4.97 -25.82 -0.08
C ILE A 9 4.03 -27.04 -0.09
N LEU A 10 4.19 -27.98 0.85
CA LEU A 10 3.31 -29.14 0.99
C LEU A 10 1.87 -28.73 1.29
N LEU A 11 1.68 -27.75 2.16
CA LEU A 11 0.37 -27.24 2.53
C LEU A 11 -0.32 -26.56 1.34
N ILE A 12 0.39 -25.71 0.60
CA ILE A 12 -0.11 -25.05 -0.62
C ILE A 12 -0.46 -26.09 -1.69
N LYS A 13 0.40 -27.09 -1.93
CA LYS A 13 0.12 -28.19 -2.88
C LYS A 13 -1.10 -29.03 -2.48
N GLY A 14 -1.42 -29.08 -1.19
CA GLY A 14 -2.61 -29.77 -0.67
C GLY A 14 -3.90 -28.95 -0.73
N PHE A 15 -3.85 -27.68 -1.14
CA PHE A 15 -5.05 -26.85 -1.25
C PHE A 15 -5.86 -27.23 -2.48
N ASN A 16 -7.05 -27.80 -2.27
CA ASN A 16 -7.93 -28.30 -3.33
C ASN A 16 -9.07 -27.32 -3.70
N GLY A 17 -9.09 -26.13 -3.09
CA GLY A 17 -10.02 -25.03 -3.39
C GLY A 17 -11.50 -25.31 -3.08
N LYS A 18 -11.84 -26.48 -2.51
CA LYS A 18 -13.20 -26.87 -2.17
C LYS A 18 -13.21 -27.78 -0.94
N HIS A 19 -13.88 -27.31 0.12
CA HIS A 19 -14.45 -28.07 1.25
C HIS A 19 -13.71 -28.18 2.61
N ASP A 20 -12.56 -27.54 2.83
CA ASP A 20 -12.00 -27.49 4.21
C ASP A 20 -11.19 -26.21 4.50
N ASP A 21 -11.73 -25.07 4.07
CA ASP A 21 -11.08 -23.76 4.15
C ASP A 21 -10.68 -23.39 5.59
N THR A 22 -11.46 -23.83 6.58
CA THR A 22 -11.17 -23.63 8.01
C THR A 22 -9.99 -24.46 8.52
N LEU A 23 -9.88 -25.75 8.17
CA LEU A 23 -8.78 -26.59 8.67
C LEU A 23 -7.48 -26.26 7.94
N TRP A 24 -7.55 -26.02 6.62
CA TRP A 24 -6.39 -25.61 5.84
C TRP A 24 -5.88 -24.24 6.29
N GLY A 25 -6.79 -23.26 6.45
CA GLY A 25 -6.46 -21.93 6.96
C GLY A 25 -5.86 -21.98 8.36
N SER A 26 -6.43 -22.79 9.26
CA SER A 26 -5.87 -23.00 10.61
C SER A 26 -4.46 -23.59 10.56
N ARG A 27 -4.21 -24.57 9.68
CA ARG A 27 -2.88 -25.15 9.51
C ARG A 27 -1.87 -24.16 8.96
N LEU A 28 -2.25 -23.34 7.99
CA LEU A 28 -1.39 -22.28 7.45
C LEU A 28 -1.07 -21.25 8.54
N LYS A 29 -2.10 -20.82 9.27
CA LYS A 29 -1.97 -19.87 10.38
C LYS A 29 -1.03 -20.39 11.46
N SER A 30 -1.16 -21.64 11.88
CA SER A 30 -0.22 -22.28 12.81
C SER A 30 1.20 -22.36 12.25
N LEU A 31 1.36 -22.61 10.95
CA LEU A 31 2.68 -22.69 10.31
C LEU A 31 3.37 -21.32 10.30
N VAL A 32 2.64 -20.26 9.96
CA VAL A 32 3.12 -18.87 9.99
C VAL A 32 3.41 -18.43 11.42
N TYR A 33 2.54 -18.76 12.38
CA TYR A 33 2.75 -18.50 13.80
C TYR A 33 4.06 -19.13 14.30
N ASN A 34 4.23 -20.43 14.08
CA ASN A 34 5.41 -21.17 14.52
C ASN A 34 6.68 -20.70 13.80
N CYS A 35 6.58 -20.31 12.51
CA CYS A 35 7.70 -19.71 11.80
C CYS A 35 8.14 -18.39 12.45
N GLY A 36 7.18 -17.52 12.80
CA GLY A 36 7.48 -16.24 13.45
C GLY A 36 8.11 -16.40 14.83
N VAL A 37 7.64 -17.36 15.64
CA VAL A 37 8.25 -17.65 16.95
C VAL A 37 9.63 -18.31 16.79
N ASP A 38 9.75 -19.35 15.95
CA ASP A 38 10.96 -20.18 15.90
C ASP A 38 12.11 -19.59 15.06
N ILE A 39 11.80 -18.76 14.05
CA ILE A 39 12.81 -18.18 13.15
C ILE A 39 13.07 -16.70 13.44
N LEU A 40 12.02 -15.94 13.73
CA LEU A 40 12.12 -14.48 13.93
C LEU A 40 12.23 -14.09 15.41
N ASP A 41 12.21 -15.08 16.33
CA ASP A 41 12.24 -14.90 17.79
C ASP A 41 11.18 -13.89 18.28
N LEU A 42 10.04 -13.86 17.58
CA LEU A 42 8.91 -13.02 17.95
C LEU A 42 8.18 -13.67 19.11
N GLU A 43 7.90 -12.90 20.17
CA GLU A 43 7.08 -13.39 21.28
C GLU A 43 5.74 -13.92 20.77
N GLY A 44 5.22 -14.99 21.38
CA GLY A 44 3.93 -15.58 20.98
C GLY A 44 2.75 -14.60 21.07
N THR A 45 2.85 -13.62 21.97
CA THR A 45 1.96 -12.46 22.07
C THR A 45 2.01 -11.57 20.83
N SER A 46 3.18 -11.32 20.25
CA SER A 46 3.36 -10.55 19.01
C SER A 46 2.82 -11.31 17.79
N MET A 47 2.98 -12.64 17.76
CA MET A 47 2.45 -13.45 16.65
C MET A 47 0.94 -13.65 16.72
N SER A 48 0.37 -13.81 17.91
CA SER A 48 -1.09 -13.84 18.10
C SER A 48 -1.69 -12.47 17.75
N PHE A 49 -1.03 -11.38 18.12
CA PHE A 49 -1.41 -10.02 17.72
C PHE A 49 -1.49 -9.85 16.20
N LEU A 50 -0.54 -10.40 15.43
CA LEU A 50 -0.52 -10.29 13.96
C LEU A 50 -1.52 -11.21 13.26
N LEU A 51 -1.89 -12.34 13.86
CA LEU A 51 -2.64 -13.40 13.17
C LEU A 51 -4.09 -13.54 13.66
N GLU A 52 -4.44 -13.14 14.88
CA GLU A 52 -5.72 -13.50 15.50
C GLU A 52 -6.82 -12.44 15.45
N GLU A 53 -6.55 -11.24 14.92
CA GLU A 53 -7.51 -10.13 14.98
C GLU A 53 -7.66 -9.39 13.65
N GLY A 54 -8.28 -10.02 12.64
CA GLY A 54 -8.76 -9.32 11.43
C GLY A 54 -7.74 -9.08 10.33
N PHE A 55 -6.43 -9.28 10.55
CA PHE A 55 -5.40 -9.12 9.51
C PHE A 55 -5.63 -10.03 8.30
N CYS A 56 -6.04 -11.29 8.53
CA CYS A 56 -6.37 -12.22 7.45
C CYS A 56 -7.60 -11.75 6.67
N ASP A 57 -8.61 -11.24 7.36
CA ASP A 57 -9.85 -10.74 6.74
C ASP A 57 -9.56 -9.48 5.91
N VAL A 58 -8.80 -8.53 6.46
CA VAL A 58 -8.27 -7.36 5.73
C VAL A 58 -7.50 -7.80 4.49
N THR A 59 -6.64 -8.81 4.61
CA THR A 59 -5.85 -9.31 3.48
C THR A 59 -6.75 -9.88 2.37
N TYR A 60 -7.76 -10.65 2.76
CA TYR A 60 -8.75 -11.19 1.84
C TYR A 60 -9.55 -10.07 1.18
N ASP A 61 -10.13 -9.16 1.97
CA ASP A 61 -10.95 -8.05 1.51
C ASP A 61 -10.15 -7.11 0.58
N PHE A 62 -8.88 -6.82 0.93
CA PHE A 62 -7.98 -6.04 0.08
C PHE A 62 -7.78 -6.70 -1.27
N THR A 63 -7.46 -8.00 -1.27
CA THR A 63 -7.16 -8.75 -2.48
C THR A 63 -8.40 -8.86 -3.37
N ALA A 64 -9.56 -9.18 -2.79
CA ALA A 64 -10.84 -9.25 -3.49
C ALA A 64 -11.24 -7.88 -4.06
N GLY A 65 -11.20 -6.83 -3.23
CA GLY A 65 -11.51 -5.46 -3.65
C GLY A 65 -10.55 -4.93 -4.72
N SER A 66 -9.27 -5.29 -4.67
CA SER A 66 -8.29 -4.91 -5.69
C SER A 66 -8.62 -5.51 -7.05
N ARG A 67 -9.04 -6.78 -7.06
CA ARG A 67 -9.46 -7.51 -8.27
C ARG A 67 -10.78 -6.99 -8.84
N GLU A 68 -11.71 -6.63 -7.98
CA GLU A 68 -12.97 -5.99 -8.39
C GLU A 68 -12.73 -4.59 -8.96
N PHE A 69 -11.84 -3.81 -8.34
CA PHE A 69 -11.51 -2.46 -8.78
C PHE A 69 -10.78 -2.45 -10.12
N ASP A 70 -9.82 -3.36 -10.32
CA ASP A 70 -9.06 -3.49 -11.57
C ASP A 70 -8.58 -4.94 -11.78
N ALA A 71 -9.32 -5.69 -12.60
CA ALA A 71 -9.07 -7.11 -12.87
C ALA A 71 -7.68 -7.36 -13.48
N CYS A 72 -7.08 -6.37 -14.15
CA CYS A 72 -5.80 -6.48 -14.82
C CYS A 72 -4.60 -6.35 -13.86
N PHE A 73 -4.80 -6.12 -12.56
CA PHE A 73 -3.69 -5.94 -11.64
C PHE A 73 -2.80 -7.19 -11.52
N LYS A 74 -1.48 -6.99 -11.46
CA LYS A 74 -0.60 -8.11 -11.15
C LYS A 74 -0.71 -8.44 -9.67
N ILE A 75 -0.50 -9.70 -9.34
CA ILE A 75 -0.52 -10.15 -7.95
C ILE A 75 0.58 -9.43 -7.14
N ASP A 76 1.72 -9.15 -7.76
CA ASP A 76 2.85 -8.46 -7.15
C ASP A 76 2.48 -7.02 -6.73
N ASP A 77 1.75 -6.29 -7.57
CA ASP A 77 1.28 -4.93 -7.28
C ASP A 77 0.29 -4.92 -6.10
N ILE A 78 -0.59 -5.93 -6.04
CA ILE A 78 -1.54 -6.10 -4.93
C ILE A 78 -0.78 -6.35 -3.63
N PHE A 79 0.17 -7.28 -3.60
CA PHE A 79 0.95 -7.57 -2.40
C PHE A 79 1.83 -6.39 -1.96
N GLN A 80 2.36 -5.61 -2.91
CA GLN A 80 3.13 -4.43 -2.58
C GLN A 80 2.30 -3.38 -1.86
N SER A 81 1.05 -3.20 -2.29
CA SER A 81 0.09 -2.22 -1.77
C SER A 81 -0.56 -2.66 -0.47
N LEU A 82 -0.76 -3.97 -0.31
CA LEU A 82 -1.27 -4.59 0.92
C LEU A 82 -0.44 -4.22 2.14
N ARG A 83 0.86 -3.90 1.97
CA ARG A 83 1.72 -3.45 3.07
C ARG A 83 1.18 -2.20 3.76
N ASN A 84 0.62 -1.24 3.02
CA ASN A 84 0.02 -0.04 3.60
C ASN A 84 -1.25 -0.40 4.39
N ALA A 85 -2.06 -1.34 3.89
CA ALA A 85 -3.23 -1.82 4.61
C ALA A 85 -2.85 -2.54 5.92
N TRP A 86 -1.75 -3.28 5.95
CA TRP A 86 -1.26 -3.90 7.19
C TRP A 86 -0.73 -2.88 8.20
N ILE A 87 -0.07 -1.81 7.75
CA ILE A 87 0.31 -0.70 8.65
C ILE A 87 -0.94 -0.07 9.27
N MET A 88 -1.98 0.16 8.47
CA MET A 88 -3.27 0.65 8.95
C MET A 88 -3.91 -0.28 9.97
N CYS A 89 -3.82 -1.60 9.78
CA CYS A 89 -4.28 -2.59 10.78
C CYS A 89 -3.54 -2.45 12.11
N CYS A 90 -2.21 -2.31 12.06
CA CYS A 90 -1.40 -2.08 13.25
C CYS A 90 -1.83 -0.79 13.97
N ILE A 91 -2.09 0.29 13.23
CA ILE A 91 -2.48 1.59 13.78
C ILE A 91 -3.87 1.51 14.41
N GLN A 92 -4.86 0.95 13.71
CA GLN A 92 -6.19 0.67 14.28
C GLN A 92 -6.06 -0.06 15.61
N ARG A 93 -5.21 -1.09 15.66
CA ARG A 93 -5.02 -1.89 16.85
C ARG A 93 -4.35 -1.12 18.00
N LEU A 94 -3.30 -0.35 17.71
CA LEU A 94 -2.62 0.51 18.68
C LEU A 94 -3.56 1.57 19.27
N MET A 95 -4.52 2.04 18.47
CA MET A 95 -5.56 2.98 18.91
C MET A 95 -6.74 2.31 19.62
N GLY A 96 -6.73 0.98 19.77
CA GLY A 96 -7.84 0.22 20.35
C GLY A 96 -9.09 0.16 19.47
N LEU A 97 -8.95 0.46 18.18
CA LEU A 97 -10.00 0.33 17.18
C LEU A 97 -10.10 -1.11 16.68
N LYS A 98 -11.26 -1.45 16.12
CA LYS A 98 -11.44 -2.71 15.41
C LYS A 98 -10.54 -2.73 14.17
N VAL A 99 -9.79 -3.81 13.99
CA VAL A 99 -9.03 -4.05 12.76
C VAL A 99 -10.01 -4.45 11.67
N GLU A 100 -10.15 -3.60 10.65
CA GLU A 100 -11.04 -3.85 9.53
C GLU A 100 -10.65 -3.05 8.28
N MET A 101 -11.00 -3.60 7.11
CA MET A 101 -10.77 -2.94 5.83
C MET A 101 -11.80 -1.83 5.63
N THR A 102 -11.47 -0.62 6.03
CA THR A 102 -12.33 0.54 5.74
C THR A 102 -12.17 1.00 4.28
N PRO A 103 -13.17 1.66 3.70
CA PRO A 103 -13.06 2.22 2.34
C PRO A 103 -11.83 3.11 2.15
N SER A 104 -11.50 3.96 3.14
CA SER A 104 -10.31 4.81 3.10
C SER A 104 -9.00 4.03 3.15
N VAL A 105 -8.91 2.98 3.99
CA VAL A 105 -7.71 2.12 4.08
C VAL A 105 -7.45 1.42 2.76
N PHE A 106 -8.51 0.88 2.14
CA PHE A 106 -8.43 0.31 0.80
C PHE A 106 -7.98 1.35 -0.21
N ALA A 107 -8.67 2.48 -0.27
CA ALA A 107 -8.45 3.48 -1.30
C ALA A 107 -7.05 4.09 -1.24
N TYR A 108 -6.58 4.43 -0.04
CA TYR A 108 -5.23 4.94 0.19
C TYR A 108 -4.17 3.92 -0.21
N SER A 109 -4.31 2.67 0.24
CA SER A 109 -3.36 1.60 -0.11
C SER A 109 -3.31 1.37 -1.62
N MET A 110 -4.44 1.51 -2.31
CA MET A 110 -4.57 1.36 -3.76
C MET A 110 -4.09 2.57 -4.57
N LEU A 111 -3.74 3.70 -3.96
CA LEU A 111 -3.08 4.79 -4.70
C LEU A 111 -1.70 4.35 -5.19
N TYR A 112 -1.00 3.53 -4.40
CA TYR A 112 0.40 3.17 -4.59
C TYR A 112 0.73 2.50 -5.94
N PRO A 113 -0.02 1.50 -6.43
CA PRO A 113 0.20 0.91 -7.76
C PRO A 113 0.08 1.91 -8.91
N TYR A 114 -0.82 2.89 -8.76
CA TYR A 114 -1.11 3.86 -9.78
C TYR A 114 -0.18 5.07 -9.74
N THR A 115 0.53 5.27 -8.61
CA THR A 115 1.56 6.29 -8.47
C THR A 115 2.95 5.67 -8.61
N ASP A 116 3.44 4.95 -7.60
CA ASP A 116 4.83 4.49 -7.49
C ASP A 116 5.15 3.47 -8.60
N ASN A 117 4.33 2.43 -8.77
CA ASN A 117 4.63 1.38 -9.76
C ASN A 117 4.45 1.86 -11.20
N TYR A 118 3.49 2.77 -11.44
CA TYR A 118 3.30 3.37 -12.75
C TYR A 118 4.50 4.24 -13.15
N LEU A 119 5.06 5.01 -12.20
CA LEU A 119 6.23 5.85 -12.45
C LEU A 119 7.47 5.00 -12.76
N ASP A 120 7.65 3.86 -12.09
CA ASP A 120 8.82 2.99 -12.26
C ASP A 120 8.76 2.04 -13.46
N HIS A 121 7.56 1.61 -13.87
CA HIS A 121 7.41 0.51 -14.84
C HIS A 121 6.64 0.85 -16.12
N SER A 122 6.04 2.03 -16.22
CA SER A 122 5.33 2.40 -17.46
C SER A 122 6.31 2.82 -18.57
N SER A 123 5.99 2.43 -19.80
CA SER A 123 6.62 2.95 -21.02
C SER A 123 6.17 4.37 -21.38
N ALA A 124 5.42 5.03 -20.48
CA ALA A 124 4.95 6.39 -20.68
C ALA A 124 6.14 7.35 -20.72
N SER A 125 6.02 8.39 -21.53
CA SER A 125 7.03 9.44 -21.62
C SER A 125 7.08 10.23 -20.31
N GLU A 126 8.23 10.88 -20.07
CA GLU A 126 8.42 11.73 -18.90
C GLU A 126 7.41 12.90 -18.87
N ALA A 127 7.01 13.41 -20.03
CA ALA A 127 5.98 14.43 -20.14
C ALA A 127 4.61 13.93 -19.65
N GLU A 128 4.21 12.71 -20.02
CA GLU A 128 2.94 12.10 -19.59
C GLU A 128 2.94 11.83 -18.08
N LYS A 129 4.05 11.33 -17.53
CA LYS A 129 4.21 11.11 -16.09
C LYS A 129 4.10 12.42 -15.30
N ASN A 130 4.74 13.48 -15.77
CA ASN A 130 4.68 14.79 -15.13
C ASN A 130 3.28 15.41 -15.22
N GLN A 131 2.60 15.29 -16.36
CA GLN A 131 1.22 15.76 -16.50
C GLN A 131 0.27 15.01 -15.55
N LEU A 132 0.39 13.69 -15.45
CA LEU A 132 -0.40 12.88 -14.53
C LEU A 132 -0.17 13.31 -13.08
N ASN A 133 1.10 13.43 -12.65
CA ASN A 133 1.45 13.86 -11.28
C ASN A 133 0.88 15.24 -10.96
N GLN A 134 1.04 16.21 -11.86
CA GLN A 134 0.52 17.55 -11.67
C GLN A 134 -1.00 17.56 -11.51
N ARG A 135 -1.71 16.80 -12.34
CA ARG A 135 -3.18 16.70 -12.28
C ARG A 135 -3.64 15.95 -11.03
N PHE A 136 -2.95 14.88 -10.65
CA PHE A 136 -3.24 14.16 -9.43
C PHE A 136 -3.01 15.01 -8.17
N ARG A 137 -1.92 15.79 -8.11
CA ARG A 137 -1.68 16.77 -7.05
C ARG A 137 -2.81 17.79 -6.93
N ARG A 138 -3.30 18.34 -8.05
CA ARG A 138 -4.44 19.26 -8.08
C ARG A 138 -5.73 18.60 -7.59
N ARG A 139 -5.98 17.34 -7.98
CA ARG A 139 -7.09 16.54 -7.44
C ARG A 139 -6.96 16.35 -5.92
N LEU A 140 -5.78 16.04 -5.41
CA LEU A 140 -5.51 15.92 -3.97
C LEU A 140 -5.66 17.25 -3.21
N ALA A 141 -5.37 18.38 -3.86
CA ALA A 141 -5.62 19.72 -3.32
C ALA A 141 -7.11 20.12 -3.29
N GLY A 142 -8.00 19.27 -3.82
CA GLY A 142 -9.45 19.47 -3.81
C GLY A 142 -10.00 20.17 -5.05
N GLU A 143 -9.22 20.29 -6.12
CA GLU A 143 -9.75 20.76 -7.39
C GLU A 143 -10.68 19.72 -8.03
N ASN A 144 -11.82 20.18 -8.53
CA ASN A 144 -12.76 19.36 -9.29
C ASN A 144 -12.27 19.21 -10.72
N LEU A 145 -11.59 18.10 -11.00
CA LEU A 145 -11.05 17.77 -12.31
C LEU A 145 -11.86 16.66 -12.97
N ILE A 146 -12.06 16.78 -14.28
CA ILE A 146 -12.57 15.69 -15.11
C ILE A 146 -11.36 14.87 -15.55
N ALA A 147 -11.40 13.57 -15.28
CA ALA A 147 -10.33 12.65 -15.69
C ALA A 147 -10.22 12.59 -17.22
N GLU A 148 -8.99 12.71 -17.73
CA GLU A 148 -8.68 12.67 -19.17
C GLU A 148 -8.18 11.29 -19.62
N SER A 149 -7.89 10.39 -18.67
CA SER A 149 -7.42 9.04 -18.93
C SER A 149 -8.05 8.02 -17.99
N LEU A 150 -7.98 6.74 -18.34
CA LEU A 150 -8.43 5.64 -17.47
C LEU A 150 -7.66 5.62 -16.14
N LEU A 151 -6.37 5.95 -16.17
CA LEU A 151 -5.52 6.02 -14.98
C LEU A 151 -5.95 7.17 -14.06
N GLU A 152 -6.18 8.36 -14.61
CA GLU A 152 -6.72 9.48 -13.84
C GLU A 152 -8.08 9.14 -13.24
N ASN A 153 -8.96 8.48 -14.01
CA ASN A 153 -10.27 8.11 -13.52
C ASN A 153 -10.18 7.21 -12.29
N ARG A 154 -9.28 6.22 -12.32
CA ARG A 154 -9.02 5.32 -11.18
C ARG A 154 -8.48 6.08 -9.98
N LEU A 155 -7.43 6.89 -10.17
CA LEU A 155 -6.87 7.72 -9.09
C LEU A 155 -7.93 8.64 -8.48
N PHE A 156 -8.71 9.32 -9.31
CA PHE A 156 -9.72 10.29 -8.85
C PHE A 156 -10.87 9.61 -8.12
N ARG A 157 -11.23 8.38 -8.53
CA ARG A 157 -12.21 7.54 -7.84
C ARG A 157 -11.71 7.11 -6.47
N LEU A 158 -10.45 6.72 -6.33
CA LEU A 158 -9.85 6.39 -5.03
C LEU A 158 -9.86 7.61 -4.08
N VAL A 159 -9.51 8.80 -4.58
CA VAL A 159 -9.63 10.04 -3.80
C VAL A 159 -11.08 10.32 -3.40
N GLY A 160 -12.04 10.02 -4.29
CA GLY A 160 -13.47 10.13 -3.98
C GLY A 160 -13.91 9.21 -2.83
N ILE A 161 -13.44 7.96 -2.81
CA ILE A 161 -13.73 7.02 -1.72
C ILE A 161 -13.19 7.56 -0.38
N ILE A 162 -11.99 8.16 -0.38
CA ILE A 162 -11.44 8.80 0.83
C ILE A 162 -12.31 9.99 1.25
N GLU A 163 -12.78 10.80 0.31
CA GLU A 163 -13.68 11.95 0.56
C GLU A 163 -15.04 11.59 1.12
N GLU A 164 -15.59 10.44 0.73
CA GLU A 164 -16.86 9.93 1.27
C GLU A 164 -16.75 9.61 2.75
N GLN A 165 -15.62 9.04 3.18
CA GLN A 165 -15.39 8.67 4.58
C GLN A 165 -14.82 9.82 5.42
N TYR A 166 -13.95 10.65 4.83
CA TYR A 166 -13.26 11.75 5.50
C TYR A 166 -13.47 13.08 4.75
N PRO A 167 -14.61 13.78 4.93
CA PRO A 167 -14.85 15.05 4.24
C PRO A 167 -13.74 16.09 4.48
N ARG A 168 -13.19 16.65 3.39
CA ARG A 168 -12.08 17.63 3.41
C ARG A 168 -12.17 18.75 4.43
N ARG A 169 -13.38 19.30 4.63
CA ARG A 169 -13.61 20.40 5.56
C ARG A 169 -13.45 19.99 7.03
N GLN A 170 -13.70 18.72 7.33
CA GLN A 170 -13.64 18.17 8.68
C GLN A 170 -12.28 17.51 8.95
N PHE A 171 -11.64 16.96 7.92
CA PHE A 171 -10.40 16.20 8.02
C PHE A 171 -9.30 16.77 7.09
N PRO A 172 -8.91 18.06 7.22
CA PRO A 172 -7.92 18.65 6.33
C PRO A 172 -6.56 17.94 6.38
N MET A 173 -6.17 17.44 7.56
CA MET A 173 -4.87 16.77 7.78
C MET A 173 -4.70 15.50 6.94
N VAL A 174 -5.78 14.76 6.64
CA VAL A 174 -5.73 13.58 5.75
C VAL A 174 -5.20 13.99 4.38
N TYR A 175 -5.71 15.10 3.84
CA TYR A 175 -5.33 15.57 2.51
C TYR A 175 -3.97 16.26 2.50
N GLU A 176 -3.60 16.92 3.60
CA GLU A 176 -2.24 17.42 3.80
C GLU A 176 -1.22 16.27 3.81
N GLY A 177 -1.53 15.16 4.47
CA GLY A 177 -0.71 13.94 4.44
C GLY A 177 -0.57 13.35 3.04
N LEU A 178 -1.70 13.17 2.33
CA LEU A 178 -1.69 12.68 0.94
C LEU A 178 -0.88 13.60 0.00
N LEU A 179 -1.01 14.92 0.15
CA LEU A 179 -0.20 15.89 -0.59
C LEU A 179 1.28 15.83 -0.20
N GLY A 180 1.59 15.57 1.07
CA GLY A 180 2.95 15.36 1.57
C GLY A 180 3.62 14.17 0.88
N ILE A 181 2.95 13.01 0.85
CA ILE A 181 3.44 11.81 0.17
C ILE A 181 3.63 12.08 -1.33
N GLN A 182 2.64 12.69 -1.99
CA GLN A 182 2.73 13.02 -3.41
C GLN A 182 3.92 13.95 -3.70
N THR A 183 4.16 14.94 -2.82
CA THR A 183 5.30 15.86 -2.95
C THR A 183 6.63 15.13 -2.78
N ALA A 184 6.74 14.24 -1.78
CA ALA A 184 7.94 13.44 -1.57
C ALA A 184 8.22 12.51 -2.76
N GLN A 185 7.18 11.95 -3.35
CA GLN A 185 7.29 11.09 -4.53
C GLN A 185 7.75 11.86 -5.77
N GLU A 186 7.17 13.04 -6.03
CA GLU A 186 7.60 13.94 -7.11
C GLU A 186 9.09 14.31 -6.98
N ARG A 187 9.56 14.58 -5.76
CA ARG A 187 10.97 14.86 -5.48
C ARG A 187 11.88 13.66 -5.75
N SER A 188 11.43 12.45 -5.41
CA SER A 188 12.18 11.21 -5.66
C SER A 188 12.41 10.99 -7.16
N VAL A 189 11.40 11.22 -8.01
CA VAL A 189 11.53 11.07 -9.47
C VAL A 189 12.54 12.07 -10.06
N GLN A 190 12.51 13.32 -9.60
CA GLN A 190 13.48 14.34 -10.02
C GLN A 190 14.95 13.98 -9.69
N GLN A 191 15.19 13.08 -8.74
CA GLN A 191 16.54 12.58 -8.44
C GLN A 191 17.08 11.64 -9.53
N LEU A 192 16.21 10.86 -10.16
CA LEU A 192 16.59 9.89 -11.20
C LEU A 192 16.95 10.61 -12.51
N ASP A 193 16.18 11.64 -12.88
CA ASP A 193 16.44 12.46 -14.07
C ASP A 193 17.79 13.18 -14.04
N LYS A 194 18.24 13.64 -12.87
CA LYS A 194 19.54 14.30 -12.70
C LYS A 194 20.74 13.35 -12.86
N ARG A 195 20.54 12.03 -12.91
CA ARG A 195 21.62 11.07 -13.21
C ARG A 195 21.91 10.95 -14.72
N GLY A 196 21.00 11.41 -15.59
CA GLY A 196 21.13 11.31 -17.06
C GLY A 196 21.81 12.49 -17.75
N GLY A 197 22.05 13.62 -17.06
CA GLY A 197 22.66 14.82 -17.64
C GLY A 197 23.72 15.40 -16.72
N ARG A 198 24.86 15.82 -17.27
CA ARG A 198 25.98 16.45 -16.54
C ARG A 198 25.52 17.69 -15.73
N SER A 199 25.09 17.53 -14.49
CA SER A 199 25.34 18.46 -13.37
C SER A 199 24.77 17.95 -12.05
N SER A 200 25.62 17.99 -11.02
CA SER A 200 25.41 17.61 -9.61
C SER A 200 25.09 16.13 -9.37
N LYS A 201 26.12 15.35 -9.03
CA LYS A 201 25.94 14.19 -8.14
C LYS A 201 25.26 14.72 -6.88
N LEU A 202 24.00 14.35 -6.64
CA LEU A 202 23.33 14.59 -5.37
C LEU A 202 24.22 14.03 -4.26
N SER A 203 24.38 14.81 -3.20
CA SER A 203 25.20 14.38 -2.07
C SER A 203 24.43 13.31 -1.28
N GLY A 204 25.15 12.50 -0.49
CA GLY A 204 24.51 11.47 0.33
C GLY A 204 23.46 12.01 1.31
N SER A 205 23.56 13.29 1.71
CA SER A 205 22.57 13.93 2.57
C SER A 205 21.27 14.22 1.82
N ASP A 206 21.32 14.62 0.54
CA ASP A 206 20.10 14.94 -0.22
C ASP A 206 19.22 13.69 -0.44
N ILE A 207 19.85 12.51 -0.61
CA ILE A 207 19.15 11.23 -0.73
C ILE A 207 18.54 10.82 0.62
N LEU A 208 19.27 11.04 1.71
CA LEU A 208 18.81 10.73 3.06
C LEU A 208 17.59 11.59 3.44
N ASP A 209 17.66 12.90 3.20
CA ASP A 209 16.60 13.84 3.54
C ASP A 209 15.29 13.50 2.83
N ILE A 210 15.36 13.16 1.54
CA ILE A 210 14.16 12.80 0.76
C ILE A 210 13.61 11.43 1.17
N SER A 211 14.48 10.48 1.55
CA SER A 211 14.04 9.18 2.06
C SER A 211 13.33 9.32 3.42
N ILE A 212 13.84 10.19 4.28
CA ILE A 212 13.22 10.54 5.57
C ILE A 212 11.88 11.23 5.33
N GLU A 213 11.81 12.18 4.39
CA GLU A 213 10.57 12.88 4.06
C GLU A 213 9.50 11.91 3.53
N LYS A 214 9.85 11.04 2.56
CA LYS A 214 8.92 10.04 2.01
C LYS A 214 8.43 9.07 3.08
N GLY A 215 9.36 8.52 3.87
CA GLY A 215 9.01 7.59 4.95
C GLY A 215 8.15 8.24 6.04
N GLY A 216 8.52 9.45 6.47
CA GLY A 216 7.80 10.21 7.50
C GLY A 216 6.41 10.63 7.05
N CYS A 217 6.24 11.11 5.81
CA CYS A 217 4.93 11.45 5.27
C CYS A 217 4.04 10.22 5.10
N SER A 218 4.59 9.06 4.73
CA SER A 218 3.83 7.79 4.71
C SER A 218 3.25 7.49 6.08
N VAL A 219 4.09 7.49 7.12
CA VAL A 219 3.65 7.20 8.50
C VAL A 219 2.60 8.21 8.98
N LEU A 220 2.75 9.49 8.64
CA LEU A 220 1.77 10.52 9.00
C LEU A 220 0.43 10.39 8.26
N ALA A 221 0.41 9.85 7.04
CA ALA A 221 -0.84 9.57 6.35
C ALA A 221 -1.45 8.23 6.76
N ASP A 222 -0.62 7.31 7.26
CA ASP A 222 -1.05 6.03 7.81
C ASP A 222 -1.75 6.21 9.18
N GLY A 223 -1.32 7.20 9.98
CA GLY A 223 -1.83 7.49 11.34
C GLY A 223 -3.01 8.45 11.39
#